data_AF-A0ABD6SWF7-F1
#
_entry.id   AF-A0ABD6SWF7-F1
#
_cell.length_a   1.000
_cell.length_b   1.000
_cell.length_c   1.000
_cell.angle_alpha   90.00
_cell.angle_beta   90.00
_cell.angle_gamma   90.00
#
_symmetry.space_group_name_H-M   'P 1'
#
loop_
_entity.id
_entity.type
_entity.pdbx_description
1 polymer ?
#
loop_
_entity_poly.entity_id
_entity_poly.type
_entity_poly.pdbx_seq_one_letter_code
_entity_poly.pdbx_strand_id
1 'polypeptide(L)'
;MEGLPCNGCKGMCCGPIPITEEEFKKIKKKIKSMPTKKRLDLKSQQRYFGTCIFYDEINDRCGIHPVRPIICRAFGYYNNLVCFRKPEVVSAKNYMSNEQPIGILSVDFTWKDFS
;
A
#
# COMPACT_ATOMS: atom_id res chain seq x y z
N MET A 1 -5.81 -1.48 -21.22
CA MET A 1 -6.21 -0.50 -20.19
C MET A 1 -4.96 0.24 -19.77
N GLU A 2 -4.94 1.57 -19.88
CA GLU A 2 -3.85 2.36 -19.29
C GLU A 2 -3.88 2.16 -17.77
N GLY A 3 -2.76 1.74 -17.17
CA GLY A 3 -2.65 1.58 -15.72
C GLY A 3 -2.56 2.94 -15.02
N LEU A 4 -2.91 2.98 -13.73
CA LEU A 4 -2.76 4.18 -12.92
C LEU A 4 -1.29 4.62 -12.84
N PRO A 5 -1.00 5.93 -13.01
CA PRO A 5 0.36 6.44 -12.92
C PRO A 5 0.81 6.46 -11.46
N CYS A 6 1.49 5.39 -11.03
CA CYS A 6 2.09 5.37 -9.69
C CYS A 6 3.26 6.36 -9.57
N ASN A 7 3.93 6.70 -10.68
CA ASN A 7 4.97 7.74 -10.70
C ASN A 7 4.34 9.13 -10.54
N GLY A 8 4.88 9.93 -9.63
CA GLY A 8 4.31 11.22 -9.20
C GLY A 8 3.13 11.09 -8.24
N CYS A 9 2.83 9.90 -7.73
CA CYS A 9 1.66 9.66 -6.86
C CYS A 9 1.88 10.21 -5.46
N LYS A 10 3.12 10.30 -5.00
CA LYS A 10 3.48 10.84 -3.67
C LYS A 10 2.72 10.15 -2.53
N GLY A 11 2.44 8.86 -2.70
CA GLY A 11 1.76 8.06 -1.68
C GLY A 11 0.27 8.39 -1.47
N MET A 12 -0.44 9.00 -2.42
CA MET A 12 -1.89 9.27 -2.28
C MET A 12 -2.76 8.03 -2.01
N CYS A 13 -2.25 6.83 -2.32
CA CYS A 13 -2.93 5.56 -1.98
C CYS A 13 -2.66 5.10 -0.53
N CYS A 14 -1.89 5.85 0.27
CA CYS A 14 -1.63 5.55 1.67
C CYS A 14 -2.85 5.94 2.52
N GLY A 15 -2.99 5.28 3.66
CA GLY A 15 -4.05 5.55 4.62
C GLY A 15 -4.20 4.43 5.64
N PRO A 16 -5.28 4.45 6.45
CA PRO A 16 -5.66 3.34 7.30
C PRO A 16 -6.15 2.18 6.44
N ILE A 17 -5.22 1.35 5.98
CA ILE A 17 -5.51 0.22 5.11
C ILE A 17 -5.89 -1.00 5.95
N PRO A 18 -7.15 -1.46 5.94
CA PRO A 18 -7.51 -2.73 6.55
C PRO A 18 -6.78 -3.88 5.87
N ILE A 19 -6.37 -4.88 6.65
CA ILE A 19 -5.71 -6.08 6.15
C ILE A 19 -6.40 -7.34 6.63
N THR A 20 -6.39 -8.36 5.77
CA THR A 20 -6.92 -9.68 6.09
C THR A 20 -5.80 -10.61 6.54
N GLU A 21 -6.13 -11.76 7.13
CA GLU A 21 -5.12 -12.68 7.64
C GLU A 21 -4.20 -13.21 6.53
N GLU A 22 -4.75 -13.47 5.34
CA GLU A 22 -3.97 -13.88 4.18
C GLU A 22 -2.99 -12.80 3.74
N GLU A 23 -3.45 -11.55 3.68
CA GLU A 23 -2.62 -10.40 3.30
C GLU A 23 -1.50 -10.20 4.31
N PHE A 24 -1.80 -10.28 5.60
CA PHE A 24 -0.79 -10.22 6.66
C PHE A 24 0.31 -11.28 6.46
N LYS A 25 -0.08 -12.54 6.22
CA LYS A 25 0.87 -13.64 5.94
C LYS A 25 1.72 -13.37 4.69
N LYS A 26 1.09 -12.92 3.60
CA LYS A 26 1.76 -12.60 2.32
C LYS A 26 2.75 -11.43 2.48
N ILE A 27 2.36 -10.38 3.19
CA ILE A 27 3.19 -9.19 3.44
C ILE A 27 4.37 -9.54 4.35
N LYS A 28 4.13 -10.28 5.44
CA LYS A 28 5.21 -10.75 6.33
C LYS A 28 6.24 -11.58 5.58
N LYS A 29 5.80 -12.51 4.71
CA LYS A 29 6.71 -13.28 3.84
C LYS A 29 7.45 -12.38 2.85
N LYS A 30 6.79 -11.35 2.33
CA LYS A 30 7.45 -10.38 1.42
C LYS A 30 8.53 -9.59 2.13
N ILE A 31 8.29 -9.09 3.35
CA ILE A 31 9.30 -8.35 4.13
C ILE A 31 10.52 -9.22 4.37
N LYS A 32 10.34 -10.47 4.80
CA LYS A 32 11.44 -11.42 5.02
C LYS A 32 12.29 -11.70 3.78
N SER A 33 11.68 -11.65 2.60
CA SER A 33 12.38 -11.84 1.31
C SER A 33 12.91 -10.54 0.70
N MET A 34 12.71 -9.38 1.33
CA MET A 34 13.30 -8.14 0.86
C MET A 34 14.80 -8.11 1.13
N PRO A 35 15.62 -7.61 0.19
CA PRO A 35 17.03 -7.35 0.46
C PRO A 35 17.19 -6.46 1.69
N THR A 36 18.16 -6.78 2.56
CA THR A 36 18.42 -6.01 3.79
C THR A 36 18.61 -4.54 3.53
N LYS A 37 19.36 -4.18 2.48
CA LYS A 37 19.53 -2.78 2.04
C LYS A 37 18.18 -2.08 1.82
N LYS A 38 17.25 -2.72 1.11
CA LYS A 38 15.91 -2.16 0.85
C LYS A 38 15.10 -1.94 2.13
N ARG A 39 15.21 -2.87 3.10
CA ARG A 39 14.54 -2.74 4.41
C ARG A 39 15.09 -1.55 5.20
N LEU A 40 16.41 -1.40 5.20
CA LEU A 40 17.09 -0.28 5.86
C LEU A 40 16.76 1.06 5.18
N ASP A 41 16.82 1.12 3.85
CA ASP A 41 16.49 2.31 3.08
C ASP A 41 15.05 2.78 3.35
N LEU A 42 14.07 1.87 3.40
CA LEU A 42 12.68 2.21 3.75
C LEU A 42 12.55 2.75 5.17
N LYS A 43 13.32 2.20 6.12
CA LYS A 43 13.30 2.60 7.53
C LYS A 43 13.95 3.96 7.77
N SER A 44 14.98 4.32 6.99
CA SER A 44 15.72 5.58 7.17
C SER A 44 15.09 6.79 6.48
N GLN A 45 14.03 6.59 5.68
CA GLN A 45 13.33 7.69 5.01
C GLN A 45 12.58 8.56 6.01
N GLN A 46 12.70 9.88 5.87
CA GLN A 46 11.80 10.83 6.52
C GLN A 46 10.39 10.62 5.97
N ARG A 47 9.39 10.62 6.85
CA ARG A 47 7.99 10.35 6.47
C ARG A 47 7.06 11.39 7.03
N TYR A 48 6.10 11.80 6.21
CA TYR A 48 4.96 12.57 6.68
C TYR A 48 4.00 11.68 7.48
N PHE A 49 3.27 12.30 8.41
CA PHE A 49 2.27 11.59 9.20
C PHE A 49 1.21 10.96 8.28
N GLY A 50 0.84 9.71 8.55
CA GLY A 50 -0.12 8.95 7.75
C GLY A 50 0.47 8.28 6.49
N THR A 51 1.73 8.52 6.15
CA THR A 51 2.39 7.81 5.05
C THR A 51 2.66 6.35 5.43
N CYS A 52 2.31 5.43 4.54
CA CYS A 52 2.49 3.99 4.78
C CYS A 52 3.98 3.63 4.95
N ILE A 53 4.29 2.77 5.92
CA ILE A 53 5.64 2.23 6.21
C ILE A 53 6.31 1.56 4.99
N PHE A 54 5.50 1.06 4.06
CA PHE A 54 5.99 0.41 2.84
C PHE A 54 6.14 1.33 1.64
N TYR A 55 5.69 2.59 1.73
CA TYR A 55 5.87 3.54 0.64
C TYR A 55 7.34 4.01 0.60
N ASP A 56 7.96 3.93 -0.55
CA ASP A 56 9.32 4.38 -0.83
C ASP A 56 9.24 5.82 -1.34
N GLU A 57 9.43 6.79 -0.45
CA GLU A 57 9.26 8.22 -0.76
C GLU A 57 10.29 8.71 -1.77
N ILE A 58 11.52 8.18 -1.70
CA ILE A 58 12.63 8.55 -2.58
C ILE A 58 12.35 8.13 -4.03
N ASN A 59 11.80 6.92 -4.21
CA ASN A 59 11.56 6.36 -5.55
C ASN A 59 10.09 6.41 -5.99
N ASP A 60 9.23 7.06 -5.19
CA ASP A 60 7.79 7.20 -5.40
C ASP A 60 7.09 5.90 -5.81
N ARG A 61 7.26 4.86 -4.98
CA ARG A 61 6.73 3.52 -5.27
C ARG A 61 6.37 2.73 -4.01
N CYS A 62 5.57 1.69 -4.17
CA CYS A 62 5.28 0.78 -3.07
C CYS A 62 6.37 -0.31 -2.92
N GLY A 63 7.00 -0.39 -1.75
CA GLY A 63 8.02 -1.39 -1.41
C GLY A 63 7.51 -2.84 -1.44
N ILE A 64 6.21 -3.04 -1.21
CA ILE A 64 5.50 -4.33 -1.26
C ILE A 64 4.55 -4.47 -2.47
N HIS A 65 4.76 -3.71 -3.55
CA HIS A 65 3.83 -3.66 -4.71
C HIS A 65 3.18 -5.00 -5.13
N PRO A 66 3.91 -6.13 -5.24
CA PRO A 66 3.33 -7.42 -5.66
C PRO A 66 2.35 -8.07 -4.67
N VAL A 67 2.45 -7.71 -3.38
CA VAL A 67 1.62 -8.29 -2.30
C VAL A 67 0.78 -7.23 -1.60
N ARG A 68 0.54 -6.09 -2.26
CA ARG A 68 -0.34 -5.05 -1.73
C ARG A 68 -1.72 -5.63 -1.37
N PRO A 69 -2.34 -5.16 -0.28
CA PRO A 69 -3.73 -5.48 0.04
C PRO A 69 -4.67 -5.23 -1.14
N ILE A 70 -5.77 -5.96 -1.22
CA ILE A 70 -6.77 -5.88 -2.29
C ILE A 70 -7.32 -4.46 -2.37
N ILE A 71 -7.61 -3.82 -1.24
CA ILE A 71 -8.07 -2.42 -1.22
C ILE A 71 -7.04 -1.45 -1.84
N CYS A 72 -5.74 -1.67 -1.64
CA CYS A 72 -4.68 -0.88 -2.29
C CYS A 72 -4.60 -1.15 -3.80
N ARG A 73 -4.99 -2.33 -4.28
CA ARG A 73 -5.08 -2.65 -5.71
C ARG A 73 -6.35 -2.07 -6.34
N ALA A 74 -7.42 -1.96 -5.56
CA ALA A 74 -8.68 -1.35 -5.95
C ALA A 74 -8.59 0.18 -6.03
N PHE A 75 -7.68 0.80 -5.28
CA PHE A 75 -7.46 2.25 -5.33
C PHE A 75 -7.27 2.75 -6.77
N GLY A 76 -8.02 3.78 -7.12
CA GLY A 76 -8.10 4.44 -8.42
C GLY A 76 -9.08 3.81 -9.41
N TYR A 77 -9.70 2.67 -9.10
CA TYR A 77 -10.64 1.98 -10.01
C TYR A 77 -12.10 1.94 -9.51
N TYR A 78 -12.37 2.37 -8.28
CA TYR A 78 -13.70 2.34 -7.66
C TYR A 78 -14.13 3.72 -7.18
N ASN A 79 -15.43 3.99 -7.23
CA ASN A 79 -16.03 5.30 -6.97
C ASN A 79 -15.76 5.83 -5.55
N ASN A 80 -15.62 4.96 -4.56
CA ASN A 80 -15.25 5.32 -3.19
C ASN A 80 -13.74 5.26 -2.91
N LEU A 81 -12.91 4.97 -3.91
CA LEU A 81 -11.45 4.88 -3.82
C LEU A 81 -10.81 5.63 -5.01
N VAL A 82 -11.19 6.89 -5.20
CA VAL A 82 -10.80 7.68 -6.38
C VAL A 82 -9.32 8.05 -6.35
N CYS A 83 -8.66 7.93 -7.49
CA CYS A 83 -7.36 8.57 -7.75
C CYS A 83 -7.61 9.88 -8.50
N PHE A 84 -7.41 11.02 -7.84
CA PHE A 84 -7.67 12.34 -8.45
C PHE A 84 -6.76 12.69 -9.63
N ARG A 85 -5.68 11.94 -9.84
CA ARG A 85 -4.80 12.11 -11.01
C ARG A 85 -5.33 11.46 -12.28
N LYS A 86 -6.19 10.45 -12.14
CA LYS A 86 -6.86 9.77 -13.26
C LYS A 86 -8.30 9.44 -12.88
N PRO A 87 -9.16 10.44 -12.66
CA PRO A 87 -10.57 10.20 -12.33
C PRO A 87 -11.31 9.47 -13.46
N GLU A 88 -10.84 9.56 -14.71
CA GLU A 88 -11.48 8.97 -15.89
C GLU A 88 -11.49 7.43 -15.92
N VAL A 89 -10.64 6.77 -15.13
CA VAL A 89 -10.59 5.28 -15.08
C VAL A 89 -11.42 4.68 -13.95
N VAL A 90 -12.06 5.53 -13.14
CA VAL A 90 -12.89 5.09 -12.02
C VAL A 90 -14.18 4.46 -12.54
N SER A 91 -14.52 3.27 -12.04
CA SER A 91 -15.81 2.66 -12.32
C SER A 91 -16.92 3.29 -11.47
N ALA A 92 -18.17 3.22 -11.94
CA ALA A 92 -19.34 3.62 -11.16
C ALA A 92 -19.61 2.72 -9.93
N LYS A 93 -18.85 1.62 -9.75
CA LYS A 93 -19.02 0.68 -8.64
C LYS A 93 -18.25 1.17 -7.40
N ASN A 94 -18.82 0.99 -6.23
CA ASN A 94 -18.09 1.11 -4.97
C ASN A 94 -17.35 -0.19 -4.66
N TYR A 95 -16.14 -0.07 -4.14
CA TYR A 95 -15.41 -1.19 -3.55
C TYR A 95 -16.09 -1.59 -2.24
N MET A 96 -16.39 -2.88 -2.12
CA MET A 96 -16.90 -3.51 -0.90
C MET A 96 -16.00 -4.68 -0.55
N SER A 97 -15.48 -4.70 0.67
CA SER A 97 -14.80 -5.88 1.20
C SER A 97 -15.82 -6.84 1.78
N ASN A 98 -15.68 -8.12 1.46
CA ASN A 98 -16.44 -9.20 2.10
C ASN A 98 -15.62 -9.92 3.19
N GLU A 99 -14.33 -9.59 3.33
CA GLU A 99 -13.44 -10.18 4.31
C GLU A 99 -13.36 -9.30 5.58
N GLN A 100 -13.38 -9.96 6.74
CA GLN A 100 -13.21 -9.29 8.03
C GLN A 100 -11.75 -8.88 8.21
N PRO A 101 -11.46 -7.59 8.48
CA PRO A 101 -10.10 -7.14 8.73
C PRO A 101 -9.62 -7.65 10.10
N ILE A 102 -8.35 -8.04 10.16
CA ILE A 102 -7.69 -8.43 11.41
C ILE A 102 -6.86 -7.28 12.01
N GLY A 103 -6.70 -6.18 11.27
CA GLY A 103 -5.88 -5.04 11.67
C GLY A 103 -5.75 -3.99 10.57
N ILE A 104 -4.84 -3.05 10.79
CA ILE A 104 -4.49 -1.94 9.90
C ILE A 104 -3.01 -2.04 9.50
N LEU A 105 -2.73 -2.03 8.19
CA LEU A 105 -1.40 -2.25 7.60
C LEU A 105 -0.27 -1.48 8.29
N SER A 106 -0.43 -0.17 8.48
CA SER A 106 0.62 0.71 9.02
C SER A 106 0.60 0.81 10.56
N VAL A 107 -0.27 0.04 11.23
CA VAL A 107 -0.32 -0.11 12.69
C VAL A 107 0.28 -1.46 13.08
N ASP A 108 -0.15 -2.52 12.40
CA ASP A 108 0.25 -3.90 12.69
C ASP A 108 1.62 -4.28 12.13
N PHE A 109 2.07 -3.63 11.06
CA PHE A 109 3.46 -3.73 10.60
C PHE A 109 4.27 -2.54 11.09
N THR A 110 5.33 -2.82 11.82
CA THR A 110 6.22 -1.83 12.42
C THR A 110 7.65 -2.02 11.91
N TRP A 111 8.54 -1.11 12.29
CA TRP A 111 9.97 -1.26 12.00
C TRP A 111 10.62 -2.49 12.64
N LYS A 112 9.96 -3.14 13.60
CA LYS A 112 10.40 -4.42 14.19
C LYS A 112 10.21 -5.59 13.23
N ASP A 113 9.29 -5.48 12.28
CA ASP A 113 9.07 -6.53 11.26
C ASP A 113 10.14 -6.50 10.15
N PHE A 114 10.95 -5.44 10.10
CA PHE A 114 11.98 -5.23 9.10
C PHE A 114 13.35 -5.77 9.52
N SER A 115 13.51 -6.28 10.75
CA SER A 115 14.74 -6.95 11.22
C SER A 115 14.72 -8.44 10.88
#